data_AF-A0A1H8M825-F1
#
_entry.id   AF-A0A1H8M825-F1
#
_cell.length_a   1.000
_cell.length_b   1.000
_cell.length_c   1.000
_cell.angle_alpha   90.00
_cell.angle_beta   90.00
_cell.angle_gamma   90.00
#
_symmetry.space_group_name_H-M   'P 1'
#
loop_
_entity.id
_entity.type
_entity.pdbx_description
1 polymer ?
#
loop_
_entity_poly.entity_id
_entity_poly.type
_entity_poly.pdbx_seq_one_letter_code
_entity_poly.pdbx_strand_id
1 'polypeptide(L)' 'MNQITDTASFALLAEEAGFDLIEERLRANVRATIEAVFEEELASFLGRLRYRRGDGPAKGYRHGHRKRQLTGTFGTETV' A
#
# COMPACT_ATOMS: atom_id res chain seq x y z
N MET A 1 2.67 20.58 9.63
CA MET A 1 1.63 20.76 8.59
C MET A 1 1.21 19.39 8.12
N ASN A 2 0.15 18.84 8.71
CA ASN A 2 -0.36 17.53 8.33
C ASN A 2 -1.36 17.77 7.20
N GLN A 3 -0.93 17.55 5.96
CA GLN A 3 -1.80 17.61 4.81
C GLN A 3 -2.80 16.44 4.91
N ILE A 4 -4.05 16.74 5.27
CA ILE A 4 -5.17 15.80 5.23
C ILE A 4 -5.68 15.79 3.78
N THR A 5 -4.87 15.31 2.84
CA THR A 5 -5.21 15.39 1.40
C THR A 5 -5.92 14.15 0.85
N ASP A 6 -6.37 13.22 1.69
CA ASP A 6 -7.15 12.05 1.24
C ASP A 6 -8.53 11.93 1.89
N THR A 7 -8.96 12.89 2.72
CA THR A 7 -10.29 12.85 3.34
C THR A 7 -11.39 13.32 2.40
N ALA A 8 -11.06 14.18 1.42
CA ALA A 8 -12.04 14.74 0.49
C ALA A 8 -12.59 13.71 -0.52
N SER A 9 -11.78 12.71 -0.91
CA SER A 9 -12.14 11.66 -1.87
C SER A 9 -13.24 10.74 -1.32
N PHE A 10 -13.13 10.35 -0.05
CA PHE A 10 -14.08 9.43 0.60
C PHE A 10 -15.41 10.09 0.96
N ALA A 11 -15.42 11.40 1.22
CA ALA A 11 -16.63 12.13 1.58
C ALA A 11 -17.66 12.21 0.43
N LEU A 12 -17.21 12.20 -0.83
CA LEU A 12 -18.12 12.23 -2.00
C LEU A 12 -18.92 10.93 -2.20
N LEU A 13 -18.49 9.81 -1.60
CA LEU A 13 -19.17 8.51 -1.69
C LEU A 13 -20.17 8.27 -0.53
N ALA A 14 -20.20 9.15 0.46
CA ALA A 14 -21.00 8.98 1.69
C ALA A 14 -22.52 9.11 1.50
N GLU A 15 -22.99 9.56 0.33
CA GLU A 15 -24.43 9.64 0.01
C GLU A 15 -25.03 8.32 -0.50
N GLU A 16 -24.23 7.27 -0.71
CA GLU A 16 -24.76 5.96 -1.12
C GLU A 16 -25.25 5.16 0.09
N ALA A 17 -26.51 4.70 0.03
CA ALA A 17 -27.12 3.92 1.10
C ALA A 17 -26.34 2.60 1.33
N GLY A 18 -25.67 2.49 2.48
CA GLY A 18 -24.86 1.33 2.84
C GLY A 18 -23.36 1.54 2.83
N PHE A 19 -22.88 2.75 2.51
CA PHE A 19 -21.45 3.08 2.57
C PHE A 19 -20.98 3.31 4.00
N ASP A 20 -20.00 2.52 4.46
CA ASP A 20 -19.34 2.69 5.75
C ASP A 20 -17.96 3.34 5.58
N LEU A 21 -17.88 4.62 5.95
CA LEU A 21 -16.65 5.43 5.91
C LEU A 21 -15.52 4.86 6.77
N ILE A 22 -15.84 4.20 7.89
CA ILE A 22 -14.83 3.63 8.78
C ILE A 22 -14.21 2.40 8.12
N GLU A 23 -15.07 1.51 7.60
CA GLU A 23 -14.63 0.30 6.93
C GLU A 23 -13.80 0.61 5.69
N GLU A 24 -14.23 1.57 4.87
CA GLU A 24 -13.48 1.96 3.67
C GLU A 24 -12.09 2.51 4.01
N ARG A 25 -12.02 3.40 5.02
CA ARG A 25 -10.74 3.92 5.49
C ARG A 25 -9.86 2.81 6.06
N LEU A 26 -10.44 1.84 6.77
CA LEU A 26 -9.71 0.71 7.31
C LEU A 26 -9.12 -0.13 6.17
N ARG A 27 -9.90 -0.43 5.12
CA ARG A 27 -9.43 -1.17 3.94
C ARG A 27 -8.29 -0.44 3.22
N ALA A 28 -8.42 0.87 3.03
CA ALA A 28 -7.35 1.69 2.46
C ALA A 28 -6.06 1.64 3.29
N ASN A 29 -6.18 1.76 4.61
CA ASN A 29 -5.03 1.68 5.52
C ASN A 29 -4.37 0.29 5.50
N VAL A 30 -5.17 -0.78 5.47
CA VAL A 30 -4.65 -2.15 5.38
C VAL A 30 -3.86 -2.35 4.10
N ARG A 31 -4.41 -1.93 2.95
CA ARG A 31 -3.72 -1.99 1.65
C ARG A 31 -2.40 -1.25 1.68
N ALA A 32 -2.42 0.02 2.09
CA ALA A 32 -1.22 0.86 2.18
C ALA A 32 -0.16 0.27 3.13
N THR A 33 -0.59 -0.31 4.25
CA THR A 33 0.33 -0.94 5.21
C THR A 33 1.00 -2.18 4.62
N ILE A 34 0.24 -3.05 3.95
CA ILE A 34 0.78 -4.26 3.32
C ILE A 34 1.76 -3.89 2.21
N GLU A 35 1.41 -2.94 1.34
CA GLU A 35 2.29 -2.45 0.27
C GLU A 35 3.60 -1.86 0.84
N ALA A 36 3.51 -1.07 1.91
CA ALA A 36 4.69 -0.51 2.57
C ALA A 36 5.62 -1.61 3.11
N VAL A 37 5.07 -2.62 3.79
CA VAL A 37 5.86 -3.75 4.32
C VAL A 37 6.55 -4.51 3.19
N PHE A 38 5.86 -4.80 2.08
CA PHE A 38 6.50 -5.46 0.93
C PHE A 38 7.64 -4.64 0.33
N GLU A 39 7.51 -3.32 0.28
CA GLU A 39 8.55 -2.44 -0.21
C GLU A 39 9.79 -2.40 0.70
N GLU A 40 9.58 -2.45 2.01
CA GLU A 40 10.64 -2.55 3.02
C GLU A 40 11.35 -3.90 2.95
N GLU A 41 10.62 -5.00 2.88
CA GLU A 41 11.18 -6.34 2.71
C GLU A 41 12.00 -6.45 1.41
N LEU A 42 11.48 -5.90 0.30
CA LEU A 42 12.19 -5.87 -0.97
C LEU A 42 13.46 -5.00 -0.91
N ALA A 43 13.42 -3.87 -0.21
CA ALA A 43 14.60 -3.02 -0.01
C ALA A 43 15.66 -3.74 0.83
N SER A 44 15.24 -4.45 1.88
CA SER A 44 16.12 -5.27 2.73
C SER A 44 16.76 -6.41 1.92
N PHE A 45 15.96 -7.14 1.14
CA PHE A 45 16.43 -8.22 0.27
C PHE A 45 17.47 -7.72 -0.75
N LEU A 46 17.15 -6.63 -1.46
CA LEU A 46 18.05 -6.03 -2.45
C LEU A 46 19.26 -5.32 -1.81
N GLY A 47 19.20 -5.02 -0.51
CA GLY A 47 20.22 -4.27 0.22
C GLY A 47 20.31 -2.79 -0.17
N ARG A 48 19.27 -2.23 -0.80
CA ARG A 48 19.25 -0.82 -1.22
C ARG A 48 17.83 -0.28 -1.34
N LEU A 49 17.68 1.00 -0.99
CA LEU A 49 16.46 1.76 -1.22
C LEU A 49 16.20 1.99 -2.70
N ARG A 50 14.97 2.38 -3.05
CA ARG A 50 14.61 2.73 -4.43
C ARG A 50 15.50 3.87 -4.95
N TYR A 51 16.04 3.68 -6.15
CA TYR A 51 17.00 4.57 -6.83
C TYR A 51 18.34 4.80 -6.11
N ARG A 52 18.56 4.22 -4.92
CA ARG A 52 19.87 4.29 -4.26
C ARG A 52 20.88 3.47 -5.07
N ARG A 53 22.07 4.04 -5.30
CA ARG A 53 23.20 3.30 -5.89
C ARG A 53 23.74 2.32 -4.85
N GLY A 54 24.00 1.10 -5.27
CA GLY A 54 24.66 0.10 -4.42
C GLY A 54 26.17 0.22 -4.54
N ASP A 55 26.88 -0.13 -3.47
CA ASP A 55 28.35 -0.08 -3.41
C ASP A 55 29.01 -1.35 -4.04
N GLY A 56 28.21 -2.27 -4.58
CA GLY A 56 28.65 -3.55 -5.12
C GLY A 56 27.66 -4.15 -6.13
N PRO A 57 27.90 -5.40 -6.57
CA PRO A 57 27.04 -6.06 -7.55
C PRO A 57 25.60 -6.17 -7.06
N ALA A 58 24.64 -5.93 -7.95
CA ALA A 58 23.23 -5.98 -7.63
C ALA A 58 22.77 -7.42 -7.38
N LYS A 59 22.14 -7.70 -6.24
CA LYS A 59 21.43 -8.97 -5.97
C LYS A 59 20.24 -9.21 -6.91
N GLY A 60 19.70 -8.13 -7.49
CA GLY A 60 18.56 -8.15 -8.41
C GLY A 60 18.09 -6.73 -8.73
N TYR A 61 17.02 -6.63 -9.52
CA TYR A 61 16.37 -5.36 -9.88
C TYR A 61 14.87 -5.43 -9.64
N ARG A 62 14.27 -4.29 -9.33
CA ARG A 62 12.83 -4.15 -9.14
C ARG A 62 12.13 -4.30 -10.49
N HIS A 63 11.07 -5.11 -10.53
CA HIS A 63 10.34 -5.42 -11.75
C HIS A 63 8.85 -5.05 -11.63
N GLY A 64 8.60 -3.76 -11.38
CA GLY A 64 7.24 -3.22 -11.25
C GLY A 64 6.45 -3.85 -10.09
N HIS A 65 5.13 -3.69 -10.17
CA HIS A 65 4.16 -4.25 -9.22
C HIS A 65 3.13 -5.08 -9.99
N ARG A 66 2.53 -6.05 -9.30
CA ARG A 66 1.42 -6.84 -9.83
C ARG A 66 0.29 -6.87 -8.83
N LYS A 67 -0.95 -6.81 -9.32
CA LYS A 67 -2.12 -6.96 -8.47
C LYS A 67 -2.23 -8.40 -7.95
N ARG A 68 -2.60 -8.56 -6.69
CA ARG A 68 -2.78 -9.84 -6.00
C ARG A 68 -3.96 -9.73 -5.04
N GLN A 69 -4.84 -10.71 -5.09
CA GLN A 69 -5.86 -10.87 -4.04
C GLN A 69 -5.25 -11.58 -2.84
N LEU A 70 -5.47 -11.01 -1.66
CA LEU A 70 -5.07 -11.55 -0.37
C LEU A 70 -6.32 -11.73 0.48
N THR A 71 -6.44 -12.87 1.15
CA THR A 71 -7.52 -13.13 2.12
C THR A 71 -6.90 -13.26 3.50
N GLY A 72 -7.37 -12.42 4.43
CA GLY A 72 -6.94 -12.43 5.82
C GLY A 72 -8.10 -12.16 6.77
N THR A 73 -7.79 -11.80 8.01
CA THR A 73 -8.80 -11.42 9.01
C THR A 73 -9.54 -10.13 8.65
N PHE A 74 -8.95 -9.30 7.80
CA PHE A 74 -9.56 -8.09 7.20
C PHE A 74 -10.45 -8.40 5.96
N GLY A 75 -10.70 -9.68 5.69
CA GLY A 75 -11.42 -10.13 4.51
C GLY A 75 -10.53 -10.24 3.28
N THR A 76 -11.14 -10.20 2.10
CA THR A 76 -10.42 -10.25 0.82
C THR A 76 -10.11 -8.84 0.36
N GLU A 77 -8.83 -8.58 0.09
CA GLU A 77 -8.32 -7.29 -0.35
C GLU A 77 -7.41 -7.48 -1.56
N THR A 78 -7.41 -6.52 -2.49
CA THR A 78 -6.47 -6.51 -3.61
C THR A 78 -5.36 -5.51 -3.32
N VAL A 79 -4.11 -6.00 -3.33
CA VAL A 79 -2.87 -5.21 -3.25
C VAL A 79 -2.11 -5.30 -4.57
#